data_AF-M5RCZ5-F1
#
_entry.id   AF-M5RCZ5-F1
#
_cell.length_a   1.000
_cell.length_b   1.000
_cell.length_c   1.000
_cell.angle_alpha   90.00
_cell.angle_beta   90.00
_cell.angle_gamma   90.00
#
_symmetry.space_group_name_H-M   'P 1'
#
loop_
_entity.id
_entity.type
_entity.pdbx_description
1 polymer ?
#
loop_
_entity_poly.entity_id
_entity_poly.type
_entity_poly.pdbx_seq_one_letter_code
_entity_poly.pdbx_strand_id
1 'polypeptide(L)'
;MTCHELAERIHNLRPELSPSEVARISLLILTQTDDTMLLVDDDTLTRVWKNAAFRLDAAADQHAAVADELEQMCHNGPVQFTPDQLWTLLRAVKVQSQLLSLYTDQPALA
;
A
#
# COMPACT_ATOMS: atom_id res chain seq x y z
N MET A 1 -16.22 -16.12 -5.66
CA MET A 1 -15.29 -15.84 -6.77
C MET A 1 -13.89 -16.26 -6.34
N THR A 2 -13.14 -16.95 -7.20
CA THR A 2 -11.75 -17.34 -6.94
C THR A 2 -10.79 -16.18 -7.23
N CYS A 3 -9.57 -16.23 -6.71
CA CYS A 3 -8.54 -15.21 -6.98
C CYS A 3 -8.24 -15.10 -8.48
N HIS A 4 -8.26 -16.23 -9.20
CA HIS A 4 -8.05 -16.26 -10.65
C HIS A 4 -9.18 -15.55 -11.42
N GLU A 5 -10.44 -15.84 -11.07
CA GLU A 5 -11.62 -15.17 -11.66
C GLU A 5 -11.60 -13.66 -11.42
N LEU A 6 -11.18 -13.22 -10.23
CA LEU A 6 -11.04 -11.80 -9.92
C LEU A 6 -9.95 -11.14 -10.76
N ALA A 7 -8.78 -11.78 -10.86
CA ALA A 7 -7.66 -11.27 -11.65
C ALA A 7 -8.01 -11.15 -13.14
N GLU A 8 -8.70 -12.15 -13.70
CA GLU A 8 -9.16 -12.14 -15.09
C GLU A 8 -10.18 -11.02 -15.33
N ARG A 9 -11.15 -10.82 -14.43
CA ARG A 9 -12.11 -9.72 -14.53
C ARG A 9 -11.46 -8.35 -14.44
N ILE A 10 -10.51 -8.16 -13.53
CA ILE A 10 -9.75 -6.90 -13.42
C ILE A 10 -8.95 -6.65 -14.70
N HIS A 11 -8.29 -7.66 -15.24
CA HIS A 11 -7.52 -7.54 -16.48
C HIS A 11 -8.42 -7.19 -17.69
N ASN A 12 -9.60 -7.80 -17.78
CA ASN A 12 -10.57 -7.49 -18.83
C ASN A 12 -11.13 -6.06 -18.72
N LEU A 13 -11.32 -5.56 -17.50
CA LEU A 13 -11.77 -4.18 -17.26
C LEU A 13 -10.67 -3.14 -17.50
N ARG A 14 -9.41 -3.50 -17.27
CA ARG A 14 -8.23 -2.64 -17.40
C ARG A 14 -7.05 -3.42 -17.99
N PRO A 15 -7.02 -3.58 -19.32
CA PRO A 15 -5.95 -4.32 -19.99
C PRO A 15 -4.60 -3.59 -19.92
N GLU A 16 -4.57 -2.33 -19.48
CA GLU A 16 -3.35 -1.53 -19.34
C GLU A 16 -2.53 -1.89 -18.09
N LEU A 17 -3.13 -2.60 -17.12
CA LEU A 17 -2.45 -2.98 -15.88
C LEU A 17 -1.46 -4.12 -16.12
N SER A 18 -0.28 -4.01 -15.51
CA SER A 18 0.69 -5.09 -15.47
C SER A 18 0.18 -6.27 -14.63
N PRO A 19 0.68 -7.50 -14.89
CA PRO A 19 0.27 -8.68 -14.11
C PRO A 19 0.53 -8.55 -12.60
N SER A 20 1.59 -7.85 -12.20
CA SER A 20 1.90 -7.59 -10.79
C SER A 20 0.88 -6.64 -10.16
N GLU A 21 0.45 -5.59 -10.87
CA GLU A 21 -0.60 -4.68 -10.41
C GLU A 21 -1.94 -5.41 -10.26
N VAL A 22 -2.31 -6.26 -11.23
CA VAL A 22 -3.54 -7.07 -11.16
C VAL A 22 -3.51 -8.00 -9.95
N ALA A 23 -2.39 -8.68 -9.68
CA ALA A 23 -2.25 -9.57 -8.53
C ALA A 23 -2.33 -8.80 -7.19
N ARG A 24 -1.63 -7.67 -7.11
CA ARG A 24 -1.58 -6.77 -5.95
C ARG A 24 -2.96 -6.22 -5.60
N ILE A 25 -3.70 -5.73 -6.59
CA ILE A 25 -5.08 -5.27 -6.43
C ILE A 25 -5.99 -6.42 -6.02
N SER A 26 -5.88 -7.60 -6.67
CA SER A 26 -6.69 -8.77 -6.33
C SER A 26 -6.52 -9.15 -4.85
N LEU A 27 -5.28 -9.14 -4.36
CA LEU A 27 -4.99 -9.38 -2.94
C LEU A 27 -5.59 -8.29 -2.03
N LEU A 28 -5.46 -7.01 -2.40
CA LEU A 28 -6.03 -5.90 -1.62
C LEU A 28 -7.56 -5.98 -1.54
N ILE A 29 -8.23 -6.37 -2.61
CA ILE A 29 -9.69 -6.52 -2.63
C ILE A 29 -10.12 -7.69 -1.75
N LEU A 30 -9.43 -8.84 -1.86
CA LEU A 30 -9.74 -10.04 -1.08
C LEU A 30 -9.43 -9.90 0.41
N THR A 31 -8.45 -9.08 0.79
CA THR A 31 -8.16 -8.80 2.20
C THR A 31 -9.16 -7.86 2.86
N GLN A 32 -9.92 -7.09 2.06
CA GLN A 32 -10.90 -6.10 2.55
C GLN A 32 -12.36 -6.55 2.38
N THR A 33 -12.60 -7.53 1.53
CA THR A 33 -13.94 -7.99 1.18
C THR A 33 -14.14 -9.42 1.69
N ASP A 34 -14.81 -9.57 2.82
CA ASP A 34 -15.12 -10.88 3.41
C ASP A 34 -16.07 -11.71 2.52
N ASP A 35 -16.92 -11.04 1.73
CA ASP A 35 -17.87 -11.71 0.83
C ASP A 35 -17.65 -11.33 -0.64
N THR A 36 -16.95 -12.21 -1.35
CA THR A 36 -16.68 -12.06 -2.79
C THR A 36 -17.93 -12.15 -3.68
N MET A 37 -19.10 -12.57 -3.14
CA MET A 37 -20.37 -12.56 -3.86
C MET A 37 -20.89 -11.14 -4.11
N LEU A 38 -20.41 -10.14 -3.37
CA LEU A 38 -20.76 -8.72 -3.57
C LEU A 38 -20.03 -8.08 -4.76
N LEU A 39 -19.03 -8.76 -5.33
CA LEU A 39 -18.19 -8.28 -6.43
C LEU A 39 -18.68 -8.78 -7.81
N VAL A 40 -19.91 -9.30 -7.90
CA VAL A 40 -20.47 -9.84 -9.14
C VAL A 40 -20.79 -8.73 -10.15
N ASP A 41 -21.08 -7.52 -9.68
CA ASP A 41 -21.35 -6.36 -10.52
C ASP A 41 -20.05 -5.62 -10.91
N ASP A 42 -19.89 -5.30 -12.19
CA ASP A 42 -18.70 -4.63 -12.75
C ASP A 42 -18.56 -3.20 -12.23
N ASP A 43 -19.67 -2.49 -11.96
CA ASP A 43 -19.64 -1.14 -11.38
C ASP A 43 -19.17 -1.19 -9.93
N THR A 44 -19.67 -2.17 -9.17
CA THR A 44 -19.25 -2.41 -7.79
C THR A 44 -17.78 -2.84 -7.73
N LEU A 45 -17.34 -3.74 -8.62
CA LEU A 45 -15.95 -4.16 -8.73
C LEU A 45 -15.04 -2.97 -9.08
N THR A 46 -15.45 -2.13 -10.02
CA THR A 46 -14.72 -0.91 -10.40
C THR A 46 -14.59 0.03 -9.20
N ARG A 47 -15.65 0.23 -8.42
CA ARG A 47 -15.61 1.10 -7.24
C ARG A 47 -14.68 0.54 -6.15
N VAL A 48 -14.75 -0.75 -5.86
CA VAL A 48 -13.93 -1.41 -4.84
C VAL A 48 -12.46 -1.39 -5.24
N TRP A 49 -12.15 -1.66 -6.51
CA TRP A 49 -10.80 -1.52 -7.05
C TRP A 49 -10.27 -0.09 -6.92
N LYS A 50 -11.03 0.94 -7.35
CA LYS A 50 -10.59 2.35 -7.24
C LYS A 50 -10.29 2.72 -5.79
N ASN A 51 -11.11 2.24 -4.86
CA ASN A 51 -10.89 2.47 -3.44
C ASN A 51 -9.61 1.78 -2.95
N ALA A 52 -9.40 0.51 -3.33
CA ALA A 52 -8.20 -0.24 -2.96
C ALA A 52 -6.92 0.40 -3.52
N ALA A 53 -6.93 0.84 -4.78
CA ALA A 53 -5.82 1.56 -5.40
C ALA A 53 -5.56 2.90 -4.71
N PHE A 54 -6.60 3.72 -4.50
CA PHE A 54 -6.47 5.00 -3.82
C PHE A 54 -5.91 4.87 -2.40
N ARG A 55 -6.34 3.85 -1.64
CA ARG A 55 -5.81 3.60 -0.29
C ARG A 55 -4.34 3.20 -0.30
N LEU A 56 -3.93 2.44 -1.32
CA LEU A 56 -2.54 2.06 -1.50
C LEU A 56 -1.69 3.30 -1.79
N ASP A 57 -2.14 4.15 -2.72
CA ASP A 57 -1.46 5.41 -3.07
C ASP A 57 -1.38 6.34 -1.86
N ALA A 58 -2.46 6.47 -1.09
CA ALA A 58 -2.49 7.29 0.13
C ALA A 58 -1.57 6.76 1.22
N ALA A 59 -1.46 5.43 1.38
CA ALA A 59 -0.52 4.83 2.32
C ALA A 59 0.93 5.05 1.88
N ALA A 60 1.19 5.03 0.56
CA ALA A 60 2.50 5.34 0.00
C ALA A 60 2.90 6.79 0.23
N ASP A 61 1.99 7.72 -0.03
CA ASP A 61 2.19 9.16 0.19
C ASP A 61 2.43 9.49 1.68
N GLN A 62 1.60 8.94 2.58
CA GLN A 62 1.79 9.11 4.03
C GLN A 62 3.15 8.58 4.49
N HIS A 63 3.57 7.44 3.96
CA HIS A 63 4.87 6.88 4.31
C HIS A 63 6.03 7.77 3.85
N ALA A 64 5.95 8.33 2.64
CA ALA A 64 6.93 9.27 2.13
C ALA A 64 7.00 10.53 3.02
N ALA A 65 5.84 11.10 3.39
CA ALA A 65 5.78 12.26 4.27
C ALA A 65 6.39 11.98 5.65
N VAL A 66 6.11 10.82 6.26
CA VAL A 66 6.69 10.43 7.56
C VAL A 66 8.20 10.24 7.48
N ALA A 67 8.71 9.69 6.37
CA ALA A 67 10.14 9.55 6.15
C ALA A 67 10.85 10.91 6.07
N ASP A 68 10.28 11.84 5.30
CA ASP A 68 10.79 13.20 5.15
C ASP A 68 10.76 13.98 6.48
N GLU A 69 9.67 13.88 7.25
CA GLU A 69 9.56 14.51 8.57
C GLU A 69 10.63 13.99 9.55
N LEU A 70 10.92 12.68 9.52
CA LEU A 70 11.97 12.10 10.37
C LEU A 70 13.37 12.53 9.96
N GLU A 71 13.64 12.63 8.66
CA GLU A 71 14.91 13.16 8.16
C GLU A 71 15.11 14.63 8.59
N GLN A 72 14.05 15.45 8.52
CA GLN A 72 14.07 16.83 9.00
C GLN A 72 14.27 16.92 10.53
N MET A 73 13.62 16.04 11.31
CA MET A 73 13.83 15.97 12.76
C MET A 73 15.28 15.61 13.12
N CYS A 74 15.96 14.79 12.30
CA CYS A 74 17.37 14.46 12.51
C CYS A 74 18.32 15.63 12.17
N HIS A 75 17.92 16.54 11.27
CA HIS A 75 18.71 17.71 10.88
C HIS A 75 18.49 18.96 11.77
N ASN A 76 17.34 19.08 12.44
CA ASN A 76 16.95 20.28 13.16
C ASN A 76 17.39 20.29 14.64
N GLY A 77 18.65 20.66 14.91
CA GLY A 77 19.10 21.17 16.22
C GLY A 77 19.01 20.19 17.40
N PRO A 78 19.30 20.61 18.66
CA PRO A 78 19.52 19.70 19.78
C PRO A 78 18.19 19.24 20.37
N VAL A 79 17.46 18.42 19.63
CA VAL A 79 16.39 17.62 20.23
C VAL A 79 17.08 16.53 21.05
N GLN A 80 16.95 16.57 22.37
CA GLN A 80 17.47 15.53 23.26
C GLN A 80 16.60 14.27 23.15
N PHE A 81 16.66 13.60 22.00
CA PHE A 81 16.21 12.22 21.92
C PHE A 81 17.24 11.35 22.61
N THR A 82 16.77 10.40 23.42
CA THR A 82 17.67 9.31 23.81
C THR A 82 17.95 8.46 22.55
N PRO A 83 19.16 7.88 22.43
CA PRO A 83 19.50 7.01 21.29
C PRO A 83 18.47 5.90 21.05
N ASP A 84 17.85 5.38 22.12
CA ASP A 84 16.82 4.35 22.06
C ASP A 84 15.50 4.85 21.45
N GLN A 85 15.11 6.11 21.68
CA GLN A 85 13.90 6.71 21.12
C GLN A 85 14.04 6.92 19.60
N LEU A 86 15.20 7.40 19.16
CA LEU A 86 15.53 7.52 17.73
C LEU A 86 15.53 6.16 17.05
N TRP A 87 16.15 5.15 17.66
CA TRP A 87 16.15 3.79 17.10
C TRP A 87 14.75 3.18 17.04
N THR A 88 13.89 3.48 18.02
CA THR A 88 12.51 2.97 18.04
C THR A 88 11.68 3.60 16.92
N LEU A 89 11.80 4.92 16.71
CA LEU A 89 11.14 5.62 15.61
C LEU A 89 11.64 5.14 14.25
N LEU A 90 12.96 5.10 14.05
CA LEU A 90 13.55 4.65 12.79
C LEU A 90 13.15 3.21 12.45
N ARG A 91 13.10 2.33 13.45
CA ARG A 91 12.67 0.94 13.26
C ARG A 91 11.18 0.85 12.93
N ALA A 92 10.32 1.61 13.60
CA ALA A 92 8.89 1.62 13.32
C ALA A 92 8.62 2.03 11.87
N VAL A 93 9.31 3.08 11.40
CA VAL A 93 9.18 3.56 10.02
C VAL A 93 9.80 2.60 9.02
N LYS A 94 10.96 2.01 9.33
CA LYS A 94 11.58 0.99 8.46
C LYS A 94 10.69 -0.24 8.30
N VAL A 95 10.08 -0.73 9.37
CA VAL A 95 9.17 -1.89 9.32
C VAL A 95 7.88 -1.54 8.55
N GLN A 96 7.33 -0.34 8.73
CA GLN A 96 6.19 0.14 7.94
C GLN A 96 6.54 0.27 6.46
N SER A 97 7.73 0.79 6.12
CA SER A 97 8.24 0.90 4.75
C SER A 97 8.40 -0.45 4.08
N GLN A 98 8.97 -1.43 4.79
CA GLN A 98 9.16 -2.79 4.29
C GLN A 98 7.82 -3.44 3.95
N LEU A 99 6.82 -3.30 4.83
CA LEU A 99 5.48 -3.81 4.56
C LEU A 99 4.87 -3.14 3.32
N LEU A 100 4.98 -1.82 3.23
CA LEU A 100 4.44 -1.06 2.11
C LEU A 100 5.13 -1.39 0.77
N SER A 101 6.44 -1.62 0.76
CA SER A 101 7.19 -1.98 -0.46
C SER A 101 6.71 -3.30 -1.09
N LEU A 102 6.31 -4.27 -0.26
CA LEU A 102 5.67 -5.51 -0.73
C LEU A 102 4.38 -5.22 -1.50
N TYR A 103 3.69 -4.14 -1.12
CA TYR A 103 2.44 -3.71 -1.74
C TYR A 103 2.58 -2.62 -2.79
N THR A 104 3.73 -1.97 -3.01
CA THR A 104 3.83 -0.82 -3.94
C THR A 104 4.89 -0.95 -5.03
N ASP A 105 5.72 -2.01 -5.05
CA ASP A 105 6.92 -2.10 -5.92
C ASP A 105 7.90 -0.91 -5.80
N GLN A 106 7.63 0.03 -4.90
CA GLN A 106 8.51 1.12 -4.56
C GLN A 106 9.54 0.63 -3.56
N PRO A 107 10.84 0.93 -3.77
CA PRO A 107 11.87 0.50 -2.85
C PRO A 107 11.60 1.07 -1.46
N ALA A 108 11.59 0.20 -0.45
CA ALA A 108 11.70 0.64 0.93
C ALA A 108 13.00 1.44 1.05
N LEU A 109 12.91 2.66 1.59
CA LEU A 109 13.98 3.64 1.71
C LEU A 109 15.37 3.00 1.95
N ALA A 110 16.33 3.34 1.09
CA ALA A 110 17.74 2.94 1.19
C ALA A 110 18.48 3.83 2.20
#